data_AF-A0A2N0LAL3-F1
#
_entry.id   AF-A0A2N0LAL3-F1
#
_cell.length_a   1.000
_cell.length_b   1.000
_cell.length_c   1.000
_cell.angle_alpha   90.00
_cell.angle_beta   90.00
_cell.angle_gamma   90.00
#
_symmetry.space_group_name_H-M   'P 1'
#
loop_
_entity.id
_entity.type
_entity.pdbx_description
1 polymer ?
#
loop_
_entity_poly.entity_id
_entity_poly.type
_entity_poly.pdbx_seq_one_letter_code
_entity_poly.pdbx_strand_id
1 'polypeptide(L)'
;MTTMPNGVNRIIDGDGHLIENPSLIYPYLEKKYPRDGLENYPLFPTLDGFRRSNSRQRPGFDDDGKDYTPDAVGWIKFLDRLEISEAVIYPTAGLGYAFTKDPVWAVDLAQAYNNFLYDQYIKKSSRLTGVAIIPVQDPPAAAKELRRAVKDLGMV
;
A
#
# COMPACT_ATOMS: atom_id res chain seq x y z
N MET A 1 15.74 -14.23 -21.36
CA MET A 1 16.20 -13.21 -20.38
C MET A 1 17.48 -12.62 -20.93
N THR A 2 17.42 -11.36 -21.36
CA THR A 2 18.56 -10.63 -21.91
C THR A 2 19.35 -10.03 -20.74
N THR A 3 20.61 -10.41 -20.61
CA THR A 3 21.52 -9.92 -19.57
C THR A 3 21.85 -8.44 -19.79
N MET A 4 21.76 -7.62 -18.74
CA MET A 4 22.21 -6.23 -18.78
C MET A 4 23.73 -6.17 -19.09
N PRO A 5 24.25 -5.04 -19.61
CA PRO A 5 25.64 -4.93 -20.10
C PRO A 5 26.74 -5.23 -19.06
N ASN A 6 26.39 -5.34 -17.77
CA ASN A 6 27.34 -5.37 -16.65
C ASN A 6 27.34 -6.71 -15.87
N GLY A 7 26.70 -7.76 -16.38
CA GLY A 7 26.57 -9.06 -15.66
C GLY A 7 25.59 -9.04 -14.48
N VAL A 8 24.89 -7.91 -14.25
CA VAL A 8 23.76 -7.81 -13.32
C VAL A 8 22.53 -8.38 -14.01
N ASN A 9 22.02 -9.51 -13.51
CA ASN A 9 20.88 -10.18 -14.13
C ASN A 9 19.52 -9.60 -13.70
N ARG A 10 19.45 -8.85 -12.58
CA ARG A 10 18.20 -8.32 -12.01
C ARG A 10 18.48 -7.17 -11.03
N ILE A 11 17.77 -6.06 -11.16
CA ILE A 11 17.78 -4.93 -10.20
C ILE A 11 16.41 -4.88 -9.55
N ILE A 12 16.35 -4.89 -8.22
CA ILE A 12 15.10 -4.84 -7.46
C ILE A 12 15.12 -3.56 -6.63
N ASP A 13 14.10 -2.73 -6.80
CA ASP A 13 13.80 -1.64 -5.86
C ASP A 13 13.23 -2.25 -4.58
N GLY A 14 14.01 -2.17 -3.50
CA GLY A 14 13.67 -2.80 -2.22
C GLY A 14 12.81 -1.93 -1.31
N ASP A 15 12.52 -0.68 -1.69
CA ASP A 15 11.85 0.31 -0.84
C ASP A 15 10.98 1.28 -1.66
N GLY A 16 10.15 0.72 -2.54
CA GLY A 16 9.15 1.49 -3.26
C GLY A 16 7.97 1.83 -2.35
N HIS A 17 7.33 2.98 -2.57
CA HIS A 17 6.16 3.40 -1.80
C HIS A 17 4.98 3.76 -2.69
N LEU A 18 3.79 3.31 -2.32
CA LEU A 18 2.55 3.85 -2.89
C LEU A 18 1.99 4.94 -1.99
N ILE A 19 1.24 5.86 -2.56
CA ILE A 19 0.51 6.89 -1.81
C ILE A 19 -0.96 6.48 -1.81
N GLU A 20 -1.49 6.19 -0.63
CA GLU A 20 -2.83 5.65 -0.47
C GLU A 20 -3.86 6.71 -0.85
N ASN A 21 -4.80 6.32 -1.72
CA ASN A 21 -6.05 7.03 -1.90
C ASN A 21 -7.15 6.30 -1.11
N PRO A 22 -7.63 6.85 0.03
CA PRO A 22 -8.64 6.20 0.86
C PRO A 22 -9.91 5.80 0.10
N SER A 23 -10.30 6.56 -0.93
CA SER A 23 -11.47 6.27 -1.77
C SER A 23 -11.36 4.93 -2.51
N LEU A 24 -10.15 4.45 -2.77
CA LEU A 24 -9.90 3.13 -3.36
C LEU A 24 -9.92 2.01 -2.31
N ILE A 25 -9.78 2.33 -1.02
CA ILE A 25 -9.77 1.36 0.09
C ILE A 25 -11.18 1.18 0.67
N TYR A 26 -12.00 2.23 0.73
CA TYR A 26 -13.37 2.16 1.28
C TYR A 26 -14.24 1.03 0.71
N PRO A 27 -14.22 0.70 -0.61
CA PRO A 27 -15.01 -0.41 -1.15
C PRO A 27 -14.74 -1.76 -0.48
N TYR A 28 -13.55 -1.95 0.10
CA TYR A 28 -13.18 -3.18 0.83
C TYR A 28 -13.67 -3.17 2.29
N LEU A 29 -14.07 -2.02 2.83
CA LEU A 29 -14.60 -1.82 4.19
C LEU A 29 -16.12 -1.69 4.23
N GLU A 30 -16.73 -1.23 3.14
CA GLU A 30 -18.16 -0.86 3.06
C GLU A 30 -19.14 -1.97 3.41
N LYS A 31 -18.74 -3.24 3.28
CA LYS A 31 -19.57 -4.37 3.70
C LYS A 31 -19.85 -4.39 5.20
N LYS A 32 -18.99 -3.74 6.00
CA LYS A 32 -19.03 -3.74 7.47
C LYS A 32 -19.27 -2.36 8.05
N TYR A 33 -18.81 -1.31 7.37
CA TYR A 33 -18.83 0.06 7.89
C TYR A 33 -19.45 1.01 6.86
N PRO A 34 -20.39 1.89 7.26
CA PRO A 34 -20.97 2.87 6.35
C PRO A 34 -19.90 3.87 5.89
N ARG A 35 -19.90 4.18 4.60
CA ARG A 35 -18.92 5.10 3.96
C ARG A 35 -18.87 6.47 4.64
N ASP A 36 -20.02 7.06 4.95
CA ASP A 36 -20.13 8.37 5.57
C ASP A 36 -19.36 8.46 6.90
N GLY A 37 -19.23 7.35 7.63
CA GLY A 37 -18.43 7.28 8.87
C GLY A 37 -16.92 7.20 8.60
N LEU A 38 -16.53 6.48 7.55
CA LEU A 38 -15.13 6.27 7.17
C LEU A 38 -14.47 7.54 6.64
N GLU A 39 -15.22 8.40 5.95
CA GLU A 39 -14.68 9.62 5.33
C GLU A 39 -14.40 10.75 6.33
N ASN A 40 -14.97 10.68 7.54
CA ASN A 40 -14.82 11.72 8.56
C ASN A 40 -13.44 11.72 9.24
N TYR A 41 -12.73 10.59 9.20
CA TYR A 41 -11.44 10.42 9.86
C TYR A 41 -10.45 9.67 8.97
N PRO A 42 -9.14 9.96 9.05
CA PRO A 42 -8.14 9.19 8.32
C PRO A 42 -8.20 7.71 8.67
N LEU A 43 -8.08 6.84 7.65
CA LEU A 43 -8.02 5.39 7.86
C LEU A 43 -6.83 4.97 8.74
N PHE A 44 -5.71 5.67 8.61
CA PHE A 44 -4.47 5.37 9.33
C PHE A 44 -4.13 6.49 10.31
N PRO A 45 -3.68 6.15 11.54
CA PRO A 45 -3.06 7.12 12.44
C PRO A 45 -1.83 7.78 11.80
N THR A 46 -1.46 8.98 12.26
CA THR A 46 -0.19 9.59 11.85
C THR A 46 0.97 8.98 12.63
N LEU A 47 2.14 8.90 12.00
CA LEU A 47 3.33 8.24 12.57
C LEU A 47 3.89 8.93 13.82
N ASP A 48 3.61 10.23 13.99
CA ASP A 48 4.17 11.09 15.04
C ASP A 48 3.10 11.79 15.88
N GLY A 49 1.81 11.49 15.66
CA GLY A 49 0.70 12.14 16.34
C GLY A 49 0.44 13.58 15.88
N PHE A 50 1.18 14.09 14.89
CA PHE A 50 0.97 15.41 14.31
C PHE A 50 0.18 15.31 13.00
N ARG A 51 -0.51 16.39 12.60
CA ARG A 51 -1.12 16.46 11.26
C ARG A 51 -0.01 16.51 10.22
N ARG A 52 0.07 15.48 9.38
CA ARG A 52 1.03 15.39 8.26
C ARG A 52 0.50 15.89 6.92
N SER A 53 -0.74 16.38 6.88
CA SER A 53 -1.30 17.03 5.70
C SER A 53 -1.88 18.39 6.07
N ASN A 54 -1.30 19.43 5.49
CA ASN A 54 -2.02 20.65 5.15
C ASN A 54 -2.32 20.58 3.64
N SER A 55 -3.33 21.30 3.16
CA SER A 55 -3.78 21.22 1.76
C SER A 55 -2.72 21.58 0.70
N ARG A 56 -1.58 22.14 1.10
CA ARG A 56 -0.50 22.57 0.19
C ARG A 56 0.67 21.58 0.09
N GLN A 57 0.83 20.68 1.05
CA GLN A 57 1.91 19.68 1.06
C GLN A 57 1.29 18.31 1.26
N ARG A 58 0.80 17.74 0.16
CA ARG A 58 0.26 16.39 0.10
C ARG A 58 1.19 15.57 -0.77
N PRO A 59 1.80 14.48 -0.24
CA PRO A 59 2.52 13.53 -1.09
C PRO A 59 1.65 13.13 -2.27
N GLY A 60 2.22 13.11 -3.48
CA GLY A 60 1.48 12.74 -4.69
C GLY A 60 0.78 13.91 -5.38
N PHE A 61 0.85 15.13 -4.83
CA PHE A 61 0.30 16.34 -5.45
C PHE A 61 1.40 17.39 -5.63
N ASP A 62 1.42 18.07 -6.77
CA ASP A 62 2.31 19.22 -7.00
C ASP A 62 1.78 20.49 -6.32
N ASP A 63 2.54 21.59 -6.41
CA ASP A 63 2.19 22.89 -5.80
C ASP A 63 0.87 23.47 -6.35
N ASP A 64 0.46 23.04 -7.56
CA ASP A 64 -0.80 23.41 -8.22
C ASP A 64 -1.96 22.45 -7.87
N GLY A 65 -1.70 21.42 -7.06
CA GLY A 65 -2.69 20.44 -6.62
C GLY A 65 -3.03 19.36 -7.66
N LYS A 66 -2.17 19.18 -8.68
CA LYS A 66 -2.31 18.10 -9.65
C LYS A 66 -1.82 16.78 -9.05
N ASP A 67 -2.66 15.76 -9.12
CA ASP A 67 -2.32 14.40 -8.69
C ASP A 67 -1.32 13.76 -9.68
N TYR A 68 -0.16 13.36 -9.17
CA TYR A 68 0.87 12.59 -9.86
C TYR A 68 1.09 11.22 -9.20
N THR A 69 0.22 10.82 -8.26
CA THR A 69 0.33 9.54 -7.55
C THR A 69 0.42 8.39 -8.55
N PRO A 70 1.54 7.62 -8.55
CA PRO A 70 1.70 6.53 -9.50
C PRO A 70 0.78 5.36 -9.13
N ASP A 71 -0.13 5.03 -10.05
CA ASP A 71 -0.80 3.74 -10.06
C ASP A 71 0.17 2.64 -10.53
N ALA A 72 -0.33 1.41 -10.68
CA ALA A 72 0.48 0.30 -11.19
C ALA A 72 1.11 0.60 -12.57
N VAL A 73 0.39 1.30 -13.46
CA VAL A 73 0.91 1.64 -14.79
C VAL A 73 2.04 2.66 -14.69
N GLY A 74 1.88 3.66 -13.81
CA GLY A 74 2.93 4.62 -13.49
C GLY A 74 4.19 3.95 -12.96
N TRP A 75 4.03 3.00 -12.04
CA TRP A 75 5.13 2.18 -11.52
C TRP A 75 5.82 1.39 -12.61
N ILE A 76 5.10 0.67 -13.48
CA ILE A 76 5.72 -0.09 -14.57
C ILE A 76 6.50 0.82 -15.53
N LYS A 77 5.95 1.99 -15.89
CA LYS A 77 6.66 2.98 -16.71
C LYS A 77 7.94 3.48 -16.04
N PHE A 78 7.91 3.68 -14.73
CA PHE A 78 9.08 4.06 -13.95
C PHE A 78 10.15 2.97 -13.99
N LEU A 79 9.77 1.71 -13.74
CA LEU A 79 10.68 0.57 -13.79
C LEU A 79 11.29 0.36 -15.19
N ASP A 80 10.47 0.51 -16.24
CA ASP A 80 10.95 0.42 -17.63
C ASP A 80 11.96 1.52 -17.96
N ARG A 81 11.68 2.76 -17.56
CA ARG A 81 12.54 3.91 -17.85
C ARG A 81 13.91 3.80 -17.17
N LEU A 82 13.95 3.23 -15.97
CA LEU A 82 15.17 3.09 -15.19
C LEU A 82 15.83 1.72 -15.31
N GLU A 83 15.28 0.85 -16.18
CA GLU A 83 15.77 -0.52 -16.37
C GLU A 83 15.79 -1.34 -15.05
N ILE A 84 14.87 -1.03 -14.13
CA ILE A 84 14.67 -1.76 -12.88
C ILE A 84 13.77 -2.96 -13.16
N SER A 85 14.16 -4.13 -12.67
CA SER A 85 13.42 -5.36 -12.95
C SER A 85 12.11 -5.41 -12.17
N GLU A 86 12.14 -5.13 -10.87
CA GLU A 86 11.00 -5.32 -9.97
C GLU A 86 11.04 -4.33 -8.80
N ALA A 87 9.91 -4.14 -8.12
CA ALA A 87 9.81 -3.31 -6.94
C ALA A 87 9.02 -4.00 -5.83
N VAL A 88 9.49 -3.80 -4.59
CA VAL A 88 8.77 -4.07 -3.36
C VAL A 88 8.07 -2.79 -2.93
N ILE A 89 6.75 -2.83 -2.79
CA ILE A 89 5.90 -1.66 -2.56
C ILE A 89 5.37 -1.67 -1.12
N TYR A 90 5.79 -0.68 -0.35
CA TYR A 90 5.35 -0.39 1.01
C TYR A 90 4.21 0.64 1.04
N PRO A 91 3.38 0.62 2.10
CA PRO A 91 2.48 1.72 2.40
C PRO A 91 3.21 3.05 2.65
N THR A 92 2.50 4.17 2.54
CA THR A 92 2.96 5.49 3.01
C THR A 92 2.16 5.92 4.22
N ALA A 93 0.87 6.20 4.06
CA ALA A 93 -0.05 6.45 5.17
C ALA A 93 -0.23 5.19 6.03
N GLY A 94 -0.25 4.01 5.39
CA GLY A 94 -0.37 2.73 6.08
C GLY A 94 0.80 2.41 7.01
N LEU A 95 1.93 3.14 6.97
CA LEU A 95 3.00 2.96 7.97
C LEU A 95 2.52 3.30 9.39
N GLY A 96 1.54 4.18 9.53
CA GLY A 96 0.91 4.49 10.81
C GLY A 96 -0.03 3.39 11.34
N TYR A 97 -0.29 2.35 10.55
CA TYR A 97 -1.23 1.27 10.88
C TYR A 97 -0.95 0.61 12.23
N ALA A 98 0.33 0.43 12.61
CA ALA A 98 0.72 -0.18 13.87
C ALA A 98 0.20 0.58 15.11
N PHE A 99 -0.14 1.86 14.97
CA PHE A 99 -0.70 2.67 16.05
C PHE A 99 -2.22 2.52 16.23
N THR A 100 -2.89 1.77 15.36
CA THR A 100 -4.31 1.45 15.48
C THR A 100 -4.58 0.75 16.81
N LYS A 101 -5.59 1.21 17.56
CA LYS A 101 -5.86 0.74 18.93
C LYS A 101 -6.92 -0.34 19.02
N ASP A 102 -8.00 -0.22 18.27
CA ASP A 102 -9.08 -1.20 18.25
C ASP A 102 -8.63 -2.44 17.44
N PRO A 103 -8.53 -3.64 18.07
CA PRO A 103 -8.12 -4.85 17.37
C PRO A 103 -9.08 -5.29 16.27
N VAL A 104 -10.39 -5.08 16.44
CA VAL A 104 -11.40 -5.46 15.43
C VAL A 104 -11.23 -4.58 14.20
N TRP A 105 -11.12 -3.28 14.40
CA TRP A 105 -10.84 -2.33 13.33
C TRP A 105 -9.49 -2.60 12.66
N ALA A 106 -8.44 -2.92 13.43
CA ALA A 106 -7.13 -3.25 12.89
C ALA A 106 -7.21 -4.44 11.92
N VAL A 107 -7.88 -5.54 12.32
CA VAL A 107 -8.05 -6.73 11.46
C VAL A 107 -8.77 -6.38 10.17
N ASP A 108 -9.85 -5.62 10.25
CA ASP A 108 -10.67 -5.27 9.09
C ASP A 108 -9.94 -4.31 8.13
N LEU A 109 -9.22 -3.33 8.68
CA LEU A 109 -8.40 -2.40 7.90
C LEU A 109 -7.22 -3.11 7.22
N ALA A 110 -6.56 -4.07 7.89
CA ALA A 110 -5.50 -4.86 7.27
C ALA A 110 -5.99 -5.66 6.07
N GLN A 111 -7.10 -6.38 6.24
CA GLN A 111 -7.70 -7.15 5.15
C GLN A 111 -8.10 -6.23 3.99
N ALA A 112 -8.71 -5.08 4.30
CA ALA A 112 -9.13 -4.11 3.29
C ALA A 112 -7.94 -3.54 2.51
N TYR A 113 -6.89 -3.08 3.21
CA TYR A 113 -5.68 -2.57 2.57
C TYR A 113 -4.98 -3.63 1.72
N ASN A 114 -4.81 -4.85 2.26
CA ASN A 114 -4.13 -5.92 1.53
C ASN A 114 -4.92 -6.32 0.26
N ASN A 115 -6.26 -6.34 0.32
CA ASN A 115 -7.07 -6.59 -0.87
C ASN A 115 -6.95 -5.44 -1.89
N PHE A 116 -6.98 -4.18 -1.43
CA PHE A 116 -6.72 -3.01 -2.28
C PHE A 116 -5.35 -3.11 -2.98
N LEU A 117 -4.28 -3.37 -2.23
CA LEU A 117 -2.93 -3.46 -2.76
C LEU A 117 -2.80 -4.59 -3.79
N TYR A 118 -3.42 -5.74 -3.49
CA TYR A 118 -3.47 -6.85 -4.43
C TYR A 118 -4.17 -6.48 -5.73
N ASP A 119 -5.40 -5.97 -5.66
CA ASP A 119 -6.23 -5.71 -6.83
C ASP A 119 -5.70 -4.54 -7.67
N GLN A 120 -5.13 -3.52 -7.03
CA GLN A 120 -4.67 -2.31 -7.72
C GLN A 120 -3.22 -2.41 -8.23
N TYR A 121 -2.34 -3.17 -7.57
CA TYR A 121 -0.92 -3.25 -7.91
C TYR A 121 -0.45 -4.66 -8.26
N ILE A 122 -0.51 -5.60 -7.31
CA ILE A 122 0.15 -6.91 -7.45
C ILE A 122 -0.45 -7.73 -8.61
N LYS A 123 -1.79 -7.76 -8.70
CA LYS A 123 -2.49 -8.47 -9.78
C LYS A 123 -2.26 -7.85 -11.16
N LYS A 124 -1.82 -6.59 -11.23
CA LYS A 124 -1.60 -5.88 -12.51
C LYS A 124 -0.26 -6.23 -13.14
N SER A 125 0.73 -6.62 -12.35
CA SER A 125 2.04 -7.00 -12.86
C SER A 125 2.82 -7.83 -11.86
N SER A 126 3.41 -8.93 -12.32
CA SER A 126 4.31 -9.77 -11.51
C SER A 126 5.61 -9.05 -11.12
N ARG A 127 5.87 -7.83 -11.61
CA ARG A 127 7.03 -7.01 -11.26
C ARG A 127 6.81 -6.16 -10.00
N LEU A 128 5.58 -6.12 -9.48
CA LEU A 128 5.20 -5.37 -8.29
C LEU A 128 4.85 -6.36 -7.18
N THR A 129 5.66 -6.38 -6.13
CA THR A 129 5.38 -7.17 -4.92
C THR A 129 4.97 -6.22 -3.82
N GLY A 130 3.83 -6.44 -3.18
CA GLY A 130 3.39 -5.59 -2.07
C GLY A 130 3.80 -6.14 -0.71
N VAL A 131 4.06 -5.25 0.23
CA VAL A 131 4.30 -5.59 1.64
C VAL A 131 2.97 -5.56 2.38
N ALA A 132 2.62 -6.69 2.99
CA ALA A 132 1.35 -6.82 3.70
C ALA A 132 1.37 -6.05 5.02
N ILE A 133 0.26 -5.38 5.36
CA ILE A 133 0.05 -4.91 6.73
C ILE A 133 -0.63 -6.00 7.54
N ILE A 134 -0.15 -6.22 8.77
CA ILE A 134 -0.53 -7.36 9.61
C ILE A 134 -1.09 -6.85 10.94
N PRO A 135 -2.30 -7.31 11.36
CA PRO A 135 -2.98 -6.83 12.57
C PRO A 135 -2.36 -7.34 13.87
N VAL A 136 -1.18 -6.82 14.22
CA VAL A 136 -0.41 -7.22 15.41
C VAL A 136 -1.14 -7.02 16.74
N GLN A 137 -2.20 -6.21 16.75
CA GLN A 137 -3.11 -6.01 17.88
C GLN A 137 -3.84 -7.31 18.28
N ASP A 138 -4.02 -8.24 17.34
CA ASP A 138 -4.61 -9.57 17.55
C ASP A 138 -3.66 -10.63 16.96
N PRO A 139 -2.79 -11.27 17.77
CA PRO A 139 -1.78 -12.19 17.25
C PRO A 139 -2.35 -13.42 16.50
N PRO A 140 -3.45 -14.07 16.94
CA PRO A 140 -4.14 -15.08 16.14
C PRO A 140 -4.59 -14.56 14.77
N ALA A 141 -5.21 -13.38 14.70
CA ALA A 141 -5.63 -12.79 13.43
C ALA A 141 -4.43 -12.37 12.56
N ALA A 142 -3.35 -11.87 13.15
CA ALA A 142 -2.10 -11.55 12.49
C ALA A 142 -1.50 -12.77 11.79
N ALA A 143 -1.41 -13.90 12.50
CA ALA A 143 -0.90 -15.14 11.92
C ALA A 143 -1.78 -15.66 10.76
N LYS A 144 -3.10 -15.48 10.88
CA LYS A 144 -4.04 -15.84 9.81
C LYS A 144 -3.85 -14.93 8.58
N GLU A 145 -3.76 -13.63 8.79
CA GLU A 145 -3.63 -12.66 7.71
C GLU A 145 -2.27 -12.76 7.01
N LEU A 146 -1.18 -12.99 7.76
CA LEU A 146 0.14 -13.25 7.19
C LEU A 146 0.11 -14.45 6.23
N ARG A 147 -0.52 -15.56 6.64
CA ARG A 147 -0.64 -16.75 5.78
C ARG A 147 -1.45 -16.44 4.53
N ARG A 148 -2.54 -15.68 4.64
CA ARG A 148 -3.39 -15.28 3.51
C ARG A 148 -2.63 -14.36 2.55
N ALA A 149 -1.93 -13.37 3.07
CA ALA A 149 -1.15 -12.42 2.29
C ALA A 149 -0.08 -13.12 1.44
N VAL A 150 0.67 -14.05 2.04
CA VAL A 150 1.70 -14.80 1.32
C VAL A 150 1.10 -15.80 0.33
N LYS A 151 0.14 -16.63 0.77
CA LYS A 151 -0.34 -17.77 -0.04
C LYS A 151 -1.34 -17.37 -1.11
N ASP A 152 -2.20 -16.40 -0.82
CA ASP A 152 -3.36 -16.08 -1.66
C ASP A 152 -3.14 -14.76 -2.42
N LEU A 153 -2.38 -13.81 -1.87
CA LEU A 153 -2.16 -12.49 -2.46
C LEU A 153 -0.75 -12.29 -3.05
N GLY A 154 0.20 -13.21 -2.81
CA GLY A 154 1.58 -13.08 -3.33
C GLY A 154 2.36 -11.91 -2.74
N MET A 155 2.03 -11.51 -1.51
CA MET A 155 2.72 -10.45 -0.76
C MET A 155 3.92 -11.00 0.03
N VAL A 156 4.76 -10.06 0.49
CA VAL A 156 5.87 -10.30 1.42
C VAL A 156 5.64 -9.65 2.78
#